data_AF-A0A960SXT4-F1
#
_entry.id   AF-A0A960SXT4-F1
#
_cell.length_a   1.000
_cell.length_b   1.000
_cell.length_c   1.000
_cell.angle_alpha   90.00
_cell.angle_beta   90.00
_cell.angle_gamma   90.00
#
_symmetry.space_group_name_H-M   'P 1'
#
loop_
_entity.id
_entity.type
_entity.pdbx_description
1 polymer ?
#
loop_
_entity_poly.entity_id
_entity_poly.type
_entity_poly.pdbx_seq_one_letter_code
_entity_poly.pdbx_strand_id
1 'polypeptide(L)'
;IGLLGSAGFQSTNLPVLVTGFLLFNAGMAAATFHLGQPLKAWRFFLGLRSSWLSREILAFSLFAPLPIALCALPFLPDFPFKSHFSLLTSYSALPAGVVAVFTSVMIYHDTKRALWRFPLSAIRFFGSVAAFAALAWHIEHHSPAAFTAVVLGKLAAELALLPRARDVDWSPHRHSARLMLGPLRRVLVSRVALAAAAVLAAPFQPWLALPLLLASEILERQLFFQAVQAPKMPGGFGPAGGVACPAGHRA
;
A
#
# COMPACT_ATOMS: atom_id res chain seq x y z
N ILE A 1 -1.55 1.18 -14.11
CA ILE A 1 -0.72 0.39 -15.06
C ILE A 1 -1.60 -0.48 -15.95
N GLY A 2 -2.62 -1.18 -15.43
CA GLY A 2 -3.65 -1.80 -16.28
C GLY A 2 -4.28 -0.83 -17.30
N LEU A 3 -4.47 0.43 -16.89
CA LEU A 3 -4.97 1.54 -17.73
C LEU A 3 -4.01 2.09 -18.81
N LEU A 4 -2.74 1.66 -18.86
CA LEU A 4 -1.76 2.25 -19.80
C LEU A 4 -1.62 1.46 -21.11
N GLY A 5 -2.19 0.26 -21.20
CA GLY A 5 -2.11 -0.56 -22.40
C GLY A 5 -3.14 -0.23 -23.48
N SER A 6 -4.16 0.58 -23.17
CA SER A 6 -5.17 0.99 -24.15
C SER A 6 -4.90 2.42 -24.62
N ALA A 7 -3.88 2.58 -25.46
CA ALA A 7 -3.81 3.74 -26.35
C ALA A 7 -4.97 3.62 -27.37
N GLY A 8 -6.15 4.10 -26.97
CA GLY A 8 -7.36 4.03 -27.77
C GLY A 8 -8.59 3.87 -26.88
N PHE A 9 -9.55 4.79 -27.06
CA PHE A 9 -10.84 4.89 -26.36
C PHE A 9 -11.79 3.68 -26.59
N GLN A 10 -11.31 2.45 -26.81
CA GLN A 10 -12.15 1.40 -27.41
C GLN A 10 -12.35 0.08 -26.65
N SER A 11 -11.93 -0.08 -25.40
CA SER A 11 -12.40 -1.25 -24.60
C SER A 11 -12.05 -1.20 -23.12
N THR A 12 -12.18 -0.05 -22.44
CA THR A 12 -12.02 -0.06 -20.98
C THR A 12 -13.19 -0.79 -20.35
N ASN A 13 -12.90 -1.89 -19.66
CA ASN A 13 -13.90 -2.73 -19.02
C ASN A 13 -14.60 -1.92 -17.91
N LEU A 14 -15.83 -1.46 -18.17
CA LEU A 14 -16.59 -0.58 -17.27
C LEU A 14 -16.67 -1.14 -15.83
N PRO A 15 -16.92 -2.45 -15.61
CA PRO A 15 -16.78 -3.07 -14.29
C PRO A 15 -15.45 -2.79 -13.57
N VAL A 16 -14.31 -2.80 -14.27
CA VAL A 16 -12.99 -2.53 -13.68
C VAL A 16 -12.88 -1.06 -13.27
N LEU A 17 -13.36 -0.14 -14.11
CA LEU A 17 -13.40 1.29 -13.80
C LEU A 17 -14.29 1.59 -12.59
N VAL A 18 -15.51 1.06 -12.57
CA VAL A 18 -16.46 1.24 -11.47
C VAL A 18 -15.89 0.65 -10.19
N THR A 19 -15.31 -0.55 -10.24
CA THR A 19 -14.70 -1.18 -9.07
C THR A 19 -13.52 -0.37 -8.54
N GLY A 20 -12.64 0.11 -9.42
CA GLY A 20 -11.51 0.98 -9.05
C GLY A 20 -11.97 2.29 -8.43
N PHE A 21 -13.00 2.92 -9.01
CA PHE A 21 -13.64 4.12 -8.47
C PHE A 21 -14.22 3.87 -7.07
N LEU A 22 -14.97 2.78 -6.88
CA LEU A 22 -15.59 2.45 -5.60
C LEU A 22 -14.55 2.17 -4.52
N LEU A 23 -13.53 1.35 -4.82
CA LEU A 23 -12.47 1.02 -3.87
C LEU A 23 -11.66 2.27 -3.48
N PHE A 24 -11.32 3.12 -4.45
CA PHE A 24 -10.60 4.35 -4.17
C PHE A 24 -11.41 5.30 -3.29
N ASN A 25 -12.66 5.57 -3.63
CA ASN A 25 -13.51 6.49 -2.87
C ASN A 25 -13.86 5.94 -1.48
N ALA A 26 -14.05 4.63 -1.34
CA ALA A 26 -14.19 3.98 -0.04
C ALA A 26 -12.95 4.19 0.83
N GLY A 27 -11.75 4.08 0.24
CA GLY A 27 -10.48 4.39 0.92
C GLY A 27 -10.38 5.86 1.34
N MET A 28 -10.75 6.80 0.48
CA MET A 28 -10.78 8.24 0.79
C MET A 28 -11.78 8.58 1.90
N ALA A 29 -12.95 7.97 1.88
CA ALA A 29 -13.95 8.13 2.94
C ALA A 29 -13.42 7.57 4.27
N ALA A 30 -12.87 6.36 4.27
CA ALA A 30 -12.27 5.76 5.46
C ALA A 30 -11.13 6.63 6.03
N ALA A 31 -10.27 7.18 5.17
CA ALA A 31 -9.21 8.10 5.58
C ALA A 31 -9.75 9.38 6.25
N THR A 32 -10.83 9.94 5.71
CA THR A 32 -11.46 11.16 6.26
C THR A 32 -12.14 10.89 7.60
N PHE A 33 -12.90 9.80 7.72
CA PHE A 33 -13.60 9.44 8.95
C PHE A 33 -12.68 8.93 10.06
N HIS A 34 -11.47 8.48 9.72
CA HIS A 34 -10.45 8.11 10.71
C HIS A 34 -9.77 9.32 11.36
N LEU A 35 -9.91 10.53 10.78
CA LEU A 35 -9.37 11.75 11.39
C LEU A 35 -10.14 12.08 12.67
N GLY A 36 -9.42 12.33 13.77
CA GLY A 36 -10.06 12.72 15.03
C GLY A 36 -10.82 14.06 14.97
N GLN A 37 -10.53 14.92 13.99
CA GLN A 37 -11.22 16.20 13.77
C GLN A 37 -11.39 16.50 12.27
N PRO A 38 -12.34 15.84 11.58
CA PRO A 38 -12.46 15.91 10.12
C PRO A 38 -12.70 17.33 9.60
N LEU A 39 -13.44 18.16 10.36
CA LEU A 39 -13.74 19.55 10.00
C LEU A 39 -12.49 20.46 9.96
N LYS A 40 -11.38 20.05 10.57
CA LYS A 40 -10.12 20.82 10.58
C LYS A 40 -9.11 20.35 9.53
N ALA A 41 -9.51 19.43 8.63
CA ALA A 41 -8.64 18.90 7.60
C ALA A 41 -8.06 20.00 6.70
N TRP A 42 -8.79 21.10 6.45
CA TRP A 42 -8.35 22.26 5.67
C TRP A 42 -6.99 22.83 6.11
N ARG A 43 -6.57 22.63 7.38
CA ARG A 43 -5.29 23.10 7.91
C ARG A 43 -4.07 22.40 7.28
N PHE A 44 -4.27 21.37 6.47
CA PHE A 44 -3.18 20.67 5.79
C PHE A 44 -2.30 21.64 4.98
N PHE A 45 -2.87 22.70 4.37
CA PHE A 45 -2.10 23.69 3.59
C PHE A 45 -0.94 24.33 4.36
N LEU A 46 -1.08 24.50 5.68
CA LEU A 46 -0.04 25.13 6.52
C LEU A 46 1.23 24.27 6.64
N GLY A 47 1.12 22.95 6.42
CA GLY A 47 2.19 21.98 6.62
C GLY A 47 2.89 21.51 5.34
N LEU A 48 2.56 22.05 4.15
CA LEU A 48 2.99 21.48 2.87
C LEU A 48 4.51 21.39 2.70
N ARG A 49 5.23 22.40 3.21
CA ARG A 49 6.69 22.45 3.12
C ARG A 49 7.38 21.52 4.13
N SER A 50 6.79 21.35 5.32
CA SER A 50 7.45 20.70 6.46
C SER A 50 6.99 19.27 6.74
N SER A 51 5.78 18.88 6.34
CA SER A 51 5.17 17.59 6.72
C SER A 51 4.82 16.74 5.51
N TRP A 52 5.27 15.48 5.52
CA TRP A 52 4.88 14.49 4.52
C TRP A 52 3.39 14.14 4.56
N LEU A 53 2.74 14.22 5.73
CA LEU A 53 1.30 14.01 5.86
C LEU A 53 0.51 15.06 5.07
N SER A 54 0.93 16.32 5.12
CA SER A 54 0.29 17.39 4.35
C SER A 54 0.45 17.17 2.83
N ARG A 55 1.64 16.71 2.40
CA ARG A 55 1.90 16.37 0.99
C ARG A 55 1.06 15.19 0.52
N GLU A 56 0.84 14.19 1.37
CA GLU A 56 -0.04 13.06 1.09
C GLU A 56 -1.50 13.50 0.90
N ILE A 57 -2.04 14.32 1.81
CA ILE A 57 -3.39 14.86 1.68
C ILE A 57 -3.54 15.60 0.35
N LEU A 58 -2.56 16.45 -0.01
CA LEU A 58 -2.58 17.16 -1.29
C LEU A 58 -2.54 16.19 -2.48
N ALA A 59 -1.63 15.22 -2.48
CA ALA A 59 -1.46 14.28 -3.59
C ALA A 59 -2.71 13.43 -3.83
N PHE A 60 -3.33 12.90 -2.77
CA PHE A 60 -4.60 12.16 -2.89
C PHE A 60 -5.78 13.07 -3.27
N SER A 61 -5.81 14.31 -2.79
CA SER A 61 -6.84 15.28 -3.19
C SER A 61 -6.76 15.65 -4.67
N LEU A 62 -5.54 15.76 -5.23
CA LEU A 62 -5.33 16.00 -6.65
C LEU A 62 -5.59 14.75 -7.51
N PHE A 63 -5.35 13.56 -6.96
CA PHE A 63 -5.64 12.31 -7.64
C PHE A 63 -7.14 11.98 -7.66
N ALA A 64 -7.91 12.37 -6.63
CA ALA A 64 -9.30 11.97 -6.45
C ALA A 64 -10.25 12.28 -7.62
N PRO A 65 -10.14 13.42 -8.33
CA PRO A 65 -10.98 13.68 -9.51
C PRO A 65 -10.76 12.72 -10.67
N LEU A 66 -9.57 12.10 -10.80
CA LEU A 66 -9.23 11.24 -11.94
C LEU A 66 -10.11 9.98 -12.03
N PRO A 67 -10.24 9.12 -10.99
CA PRO A 67 -11.15 7.97 -11.05
C PRO A 67 -12.62 8.38 -11.21
N ILE A 68 -13.03 9.54 -10.67
CA ILE A 68 -14.38 10.09 -10.88
C ILE A 68 -14.59 10.39 -12.37
N ALA A 69 -13.67 11.13 -12.98
CA ALA A 69 -13.73 11.50 -14.39
C ALA A 69 -13.67 10.26 -15.30
N LEU A 70 -12.75 9.33 -15.06
CA LEU A 70 -12.65 8.08 -15.84
C LEU A 70 -13.92 7.24 -15.76
N CYS A 71 -14.57 7.18 -14.60
CA CYS A 71 -15.83 6.45 -14.43
C CYS A 71 -17.03 7.18 -15.04
N ALA A 72 -17.06 8.51 -15.01
CA ALA A 72 -18.19 9.32 -15.50
C ALA A 72 -18.17 9.54 -17.01
N LEU A 73 -16.99 9.66 -17.63
CA LEU A 73 -16.82 9.98 -19.06
C LEU A 73 -17.61 9.08 -20.02
N PRO A 74 -17.71 7.76 -19.81
CA PRO A 74 -18.52 6.89 -20.67
C PRO A 74 -20.02 7.25 -20.69
N PHE A 75 -20.54 7.87 -19.62
CA PHE A 75 -21.95 8.21 -19.47
C PHE A 75 -22.29 9.65 -19.89
N LEU A 76 -21.28 10.49 -20.12
CA LEU A 76 -21.49 11.85 -20.60
C LEU A 76 -21.84 11.85 -22.09
N PRO A 77 -22.74 12.75 -22.55
CA PRO A 77 -22.98 12.95 -23.98
C PRO A 77 -21.68 13.33 -24.69
N ASP A 78 -21.62 13.13 -26.00
CA ASP A 78 -20.44 13.52 -26.76
C ASP A 78 -20.30 15.05 -26.81
N PHE A 79 -19.09 15.54 -26.57
CA PHE A 79 -18.75 16.96 -26.58
C PHE A 79 -17.40 17.19 -27.26
N PRO A 80 -17.12 18.40 -27.78
CA PRO A 80 -15.84 18.72 -28.40
C PRO A 80 -14.68 18.39 -27.45
N PHE A 81 -13.64 17.72 -27.94
CA PHE A 81 -12.46 17.31 -27.16
C PHE A 81 -12.66 16.20 -26.11
N LYS A 82 -13.82 15.52 -26.02
CA LYS A 82 -14.03 14.38 -25.10
C LYS A 82 -12.94 13.32 -25.18
N SER A 83 -12.48 12.99 -26.38
CA SER A 83 -11.37 12.05 -26.62
C SER A 83 -10.04 12.53 -26.04
N HIS A 84 -9.69 13.79 -26.25
CA HIS A 84 -8.47 14.41 -25.72
C HIS A 84 -8.51 14.46 -24.19
N PHE A 85 -9.65 14.86 -23.63
CA PHE A 85 -9.86 14.88 -22.19
C PHE A 85 -9.72 13.49 -21.58
N SER A 86 -10.38 12.47 -22.15
CA SER A 86 -10.26 11.07 -21.70
C SER A 86 -8.83 10.56 -21.75
N LEU A 87 -8.09 10.87 -22.82
CA LEU A 87 -6.69 10.49 -22.99
C LEU A 87 -5.81 11.14 -21.91
N LEU A 88 -5.97 12.44 -21.69
CA LEU A 88 -5.24 13.19 -20.66
C LEU A 88 -5.54 12.68 -19.25
N THR A 89 -6.81 12.41 -18.93
CA THR A 89 -7.21 11.83 -17.63
C THR A 89 -6.59 10.43 -17.44
N SER A 90 -6.58 9.61 -18.48
CA SER A 90 -6.03 8.25 -18.41
C SER A 90 -4.52 8.24 -18.21
N TYR A 91 -3.79 9.05 -18.98
CA TYR A 91 -2.33 9.15 -18.84
C TYR A 91 -1.89 9.84 -17.56
N SER A 92 -2.65 10.80 -17.04
CA SER A 92 -2.32 11.47 -15.78
C SER A 92 -2.57 10.60 -14.53
N ALA A 93 -3.44 9.58 -14.63
CA ALA A 93 -3.74 8.69 -13.51
C ALA A 93 -2.51 7.94 -12.97
N LEU A 94 -1.63 7.45 -13.85
CA LEU A 94 -0.41 6.78 -13.40
C LEU A 94 0.53 7.69 -12.59
N PRO A 95 1.06 8.80 -13.15
CA PRO A 95 2.01 9.63 -12.43
C PRO A 95 1.39 10.22 -11.15
N ALA A 96 0.13 10.66 -11.19
CA ALA A 96 -0.55 11.18 -10.00
C ALA A 96 -0.70 10.10 -8.92
N GLY A 97 -1.10 8.87 -9.29
CA GLY A 97 -1.18 7.75 -8.35
C GLY A 97 0.19 7.35 -7.77
N VAL A 98 1.25 7.36 -8.59
CA VAL A 98 2.62 7.09 -8.13
C VAL A 98 3.08 8.14 -7.12
N VAL A 99 2.81 9.43 -7.38
CA VAL A 99 3.13 10.52 -6.45
C VAL A 99 2.36 10.37 -5.14
N ALA A 100 1.05 10.05 -5.19
CA ALA A 100 0.25 9.83 -3.99
C ALA A 100 0.80 8.67 -3.13
N VAL A 101 1.10 7.53 -3.74
CA VAL A 101 1.67 6.37 -3.02
C VAL A 101 3.07 6.67 -2.49
N PHE A 102 3.88 7.40 -3.25
CA PHE A 102 5.19 7.87 -2.80
C PHE A 102 5.08 8.72 -1.54
N THR A 103 4.12 9.66 -1.48
CA THR A 103 3.90 10.47 -0.28
C THR A 103 3.53 9.61 0.94
N SER A 104 2.72 8.56 0.77
CA SER A 104 2.42 7.59 1.83
C SER A 104 3.68 6.87 2.34
N VAL A 105 4.54 6.41 1.43
CA VAL A 105 5.81 5.74 1.79
C VAL A 105 6.71 6.67 2.60
N MET A 106 6.77 7.95 2.21
CA MET A 106 7.65 8.93 2.86
C MET A 106 7.24 9.28 4.29
N ILE A 107 5.94 9.24 4.61
CA ILE A 107 5.47 9.40 6.01
C ILE A 107 6.11 8.36 6.91
N TYR A 108 6.12 7.10 6.49
CA TYR A 108 6.71 6.02 7.29
C TYR A 108 8.23 6.10 7.31
N HIS A 109 8.85 6.45 6.18
CA HIS A 109 10.29 6.62 6.10
C HIS A 109 10.81 7.70 7.07
N ASP A 110 10.07 8.79 7.24
CA ASP A 110 10.48 9.91 8.09
C ASP A 110 10.55 9.54 9.58
N THR A 111 9.76 8.57 10.03
CA THR A 111 9.76 8.10 11.44
C THR A 111 11.02 7.33 11.86
N LYS A 112 11.95 7.05 10.93
CA LYS A 112 13.23 6.37 11.16
C LYS A 112 13.13 4.99 11.83
N ARG A 113 12.00 4.28 11.70
CA ARG A 113 11.88 2.89 12.17
C ARG A 113 12.57 1.92 11.21
N ALA A 114 13.26 0.92 11.74
CA ALA A 114 14.07 -0.02 10.95
C ALA A 114 13.28 -0.76 9.84
N LEU A 115 12.03 -1.18 10.13
CA LEU A 115 11.19 -1.81 9.11
C LEU A 115 10.57 -0.83 8.11
N TRP A 116 10.47 0.45 8.48
CA TRP A 116 9.83 1.47 7.64
C TRP A 116 10.84 2.24 6.79
N ARG A 117 12.07 1.72 6.66
CA ARG A 117 13.05 2.24 5.71
C ARG A 117 12.49 2.22 4.29
N PHE A 118 12.90 3.21 3.50
CA PHE A 118 12.37 3.46 2.16
C PHE A 118 12.21 2.19 1.29
N PRO A 119 13.22 1.33 1.07
CA PRO A 119 13.06 0.19 0.17
C PRO A 119 12.03 -0.84 0.66
N LEU A 120 11.91 -1.05 1.97
CA LEU A 120 10.93 -2.01 2.52
C LEU A 120 9.51 -1.45 2.42
N SER A 121 9.34 -0.18 2.80
CA SER A 121 8.04 0.50 2.67
C SER A 121 7.62 0.61 1.20
N ALA A 122 8.54 0.96 0.30
CA ALA A 122 8.27 1.07 -1.13
C ALA A 122 7.80 -0.26 -1.73
N ILE A 123 8.50 -1.37 -1.46
CA ILE A 123 8.10 -2.71 -1.94
C ILE A 123 6.69 -3.06 -1.46
N ARG A 124 6.34 -2.74 -0.21
CA ARG A 124 5.03 -3.09 0.35
C ARG A 124 3.90 -2.26 -0.27
N PHE A 125 4.08 -0.94 -0.36
CA PHE A 125 3.06 -0.03 -0.89
C PHE A 125 2.93 -0.11 -2.41
N PHE A 126 4.04 0.02 -3.16
CA PHE A 126 4.00 -0.12 -4.62
C PHE A 126 3.73 -1.56 -5.05
N GLY A 127 4.13 -2.56 -4.25
CA GLY A 127 3.76 -3.96 -4.50
C GLY A 127 2.25 -4.18 -4.44
N SER A 128 1.53 -3.55 -3.50
CA SER A 128 0.05 -3.59 -3.48
C SER A 128 -0.52 -2.97 -4.75
N VAL A 129 -0.04 -1.78 -5.14
CA VAL A 129 -0.50 -1.08 -6.35
C VAL A 129 -0.26 -1.95 -7.59
N ALA A 130 0.93 -2.56 -7.70
CA ALA A 130 1.27 -3.46 -8.79
C ALA A 130 0.37 -4.70 -8.79
N ALA A 131 0.08 -5.30 -7.64
CA ALA A 131 -0.77 -6.49 -7.53
C ALA A 131 -2.21 -6.20 -8.00
N PHE A 132 -2.82 -5.10 -7.53
CA PHE A 132 -4.15 -4.69 -8.00
C PHE A 132 -4.16 -4.28 -9.47
N ALA A 133 -3.12 -3.59 -9.94
CA ALA A 133 -2.99 -3.23 -11.35
C ALA A 133 -2.83 -4.45 -12.26
N ALA A 134 -2.09 -5.47 -11.82
CA ALA A 134 -1.93 -6.72 -12.54
C ALA A 134 -3.21 -7.58 -12.50
N LEU A 135 -3.97 -7.53 -11.42
CA LEU A 135 -5.31 -8.15 -11.36
C LEU A 135 -6.29 -7.47 -12.33
N ALA A 136 -6.31 -6.13 -12.37
CA ALA A 136 -7.13 -5.39 -13.33
C ALA A 136 -6.74 -5.74 -14.78
N TRP A 137 -5.45 -5.78 -15.08
CA TRP A 137 -4.94 -6.24 -16.37
C TRP A 137 -5.39 -7.66 -16.70
N HIS A 138 -5.35 -8.57 -15.73
CA HIS A 138 -5.81 -9.94 -15.90
C HIS A 138 -7.33 -10.03 -16.17
N ILE A 139 -8.15 -9.24 -15.49
CA ILE A 139 -9.61 -9.18 -15.73
C ILE A 139 -9.91 -8.74 -17.17
N GLU A 140 -9.11 -7.81 -17.71
CA GLU A 140 -9.28 -7.31 -19.08
C GLU A 140 -8.75 -8.28 -20.13
N HIS A 141 -7.53 -8.79 -19.94
CA HIS A 141 -6.78 -9.53 -20.98
C HIS A 141 -6.77 -11.05 -20.75
N HIS A 142 -7.42 -11.54 -19.69
CA HIS A 142 -7.52 -12.96 -19.34
C HIS A 142 -6.16 -13.66 -19.18
N SER A 143 -5.09 -12.92 -18.86
CA SER A 143 -3.73 -13.44 -18.67
C SER A 143 -3.28 -13.35 -17.20
N PRO A 144 -3.20 -14.47 -16.45
CA PRO A 144 -2.89 -14.44 -15.02
C PRO A 144 -1.39 -14.34 -14.72
N ALA A 145 -0.52 -14.44 -15.74
CA ALA A 145 0.93 -14.56 -15.55
C ALA A 145 1.53 -13.36 -14.79
N ALA A 146 1.21 -12.14 -15.24
CA ALA A 146 1.67 -10.91 -14.59
C ALA A 146 1.14 -10.78 -13.16
N PHE A 147 -0.15 -11.07 -12.95
CA PHE A 147 -0.78 -11.07 -11.63
C PHE A 147 -0.08 -12.03 -10.67
N THR A 148 0.11 -13.27 -11.11
CA THR A 148 0.77 -14.33 -10.34
C THR A 148 2.21 -13.95 -10.00
N ALA A 149 2.99 -13.50 -10.99
CA ALA A 149 4.38 -13.11 -10.79
C ALA A 149 4.51 -11.95 -9.78
N VAL A 150 3.65 -10.93 -9.88
CA VAL A 150 3.68 -9.78 -8.97
C VAL A 150 3.29 -10.18 -7.54
N VAL A 151 2.23 -10.96 -7.36
CA VAL A 151 1.79 -11.40 -6.02
C VAL A 151 2.85 -12.30 -5.38
N LEU A 152 3.38 -13.27 -6.11
CA LEU A 152 4.43 -14.16 -5.60
C LEU A 152 5.73 -13.42 -5.31
N GLY A 153 6.15 -12.50 -6.18
CA GLY A 153 7.34 -11.67 -5.98
C GLY A 153 7.21 -10.78 -4.75
N LYS A 154 6.05 -10.11 -4.58
CA LYS A 154 5.76 -9.31 -3.39
C LYS A 154 5.80 -10.17 -2.13
N LEU A 155 5.11 -11.32 -2.15
CA LEU A 155 5.06 -12.23 -1.01
C LEU A 155 6.45 -12.76 -0.65
N ALA A 156 7.25 -13.13 -1.64
CA ALA A 156 8.63 -13.57 -1.44
C ALA A 156 9.49 -12.47 -0.79
N ALA A 157 9.38 -11.22 -1.26
CA ALA A 157 10.11 -10.10 -0.68
C ALA A 157 9.73 -9.84 0.80
N GLU A 158 8.47 -10.09 1.17
CA GLU A 158 8.02 -9.99 2.56
C GLU A 158 8.48 -11.16 3.42
N LEU A 159 8.35 -12.40 2.91
CA LEU A 159 8.75 -13.62 3.61
C LEU A 159 10.27 -13.72 3.78
N ALA A 160 11.07 -13.03 2.94
CA ALA A 160 12.51 -12.92 3.07
C ALA A 160 12.97 -12.29 4.40
N LEU A 161 12.08 -11.62 5.15
CA LEU A 161 12.37 -11.14 6.50
C LEU A 161 12.33 -12.25 7.56
N LEU A 162 11.52 -13.30 7.37
CA LEU A 162 11.28 -14.33 8.40
C LEU A 162 12.51 -15.13 8.83
N PRO A 163 13.47 -15.48 7.93
CA PRO A 163 14.69 -16.15 8.33
C PRO A 163 15.50 -15.40 9.40
N ARG A 164 15.41 -14.06 9.43
CA ARG A 164 16.08 -13.20 10.44
C ARG A 164 15.67 -13.51 11.87
N ALA A 165 14.57 -14.24 12.10
CA ALA A 165 14.18 -14.68 13.45
C ALA A 165 15.22 -15.60 14.11
N ARG A 166 16.06 -16.26 13.30
CA ARG A 166 17.13 -17.17 13.71
C ARG A 166 18.48 -16.49 13.92
N ASP A 167 18.60 -15.19 13.62
CA ASP A 167 19.83 -14.44 13.86
C ASP A 167 20.26 -14.59 15.34
N VAL A 168 21.56 -14.75 15.58
CA VAL A 168 22.13 -14.92 16.93
C VAL A 168 22.01 -13.61 17.69
N ASP A 169 22.51 -12.54 17.08
CA ASP A 169 22.53 -11.20 17.66
C ASP A 169 21.15 -10.57 17.66
N TRP A 170 20.95 -9.64 18.59
CA TRP A 170 19.73 -8.84 18.61
C TRP A 170 19.76 -7.83 17.46
N SER A 171 18.70 -7.82 16.64
CA SER A 171 18.49 -6.80 15.62
C SER A 171 16.99 -6.45 15.55
N PRO A 172 16.63 -5.22 15.12
CA PRO A 172 15.22 -4.86 14.91
C PRO A 172 14.51 -5.81 13.94
N HIS A 173 15.22 -6.27 12.89
CA HIS A 173 14.69 -7.23 11.92
C HIS A 173 14.40 -8.60 12.54
N ARG A 174 15.26 -9.09 13.44
CA ARG A 174 15.04 -10.32 14.20
C ARG A 174 13.82 -10.21 15.10
N HIS A 175 13.69 -9.10 15.82
CA HIS A 175 12.55 -8.87 16.71
C HIS A 175 11.23 -8.89 15.92
N SER A 176 11.18 -8.16 14.82
CA SER A 176 10.02 -8.15 13.92
C SER A 176 9.70 -9.53 13.35
N ALA A 177 10.69 -10.29 12.88
CA ALA A 177 10.49 -11.63 12.37
C ALA A 177 9.94 -12.58 13.45
N ARG A 178 10.40 -12.46 14.70
CA ARG A 178 9.85 -13.21 15.85
C ARG A 178 8.43 -12.81 16.20
N LEU A 179 8.08 -11.53 16.11
CA LEU A 179 6.69 -11.08 16.29
C LEU A 179 5.77 -11.71 15.22
N MET A 180 6.21 -11.73 13.96
CA MET A 180 5.46 -12.32 12.84
C MET A 180 5.31 -13.85 12.98
N LEU A 181 6.33 -14.55 13.48
CA LEU A 181 6.30 -16.00 13.66
C LEU A 181 5.68 -16.47 14.98
N GLY A 182 5.57 -15.59 15.98
CA GLY A 182 4.98 -15.87 17.28
C GLY A 182 3.58 -15.28 17.41
N PRO A 183 3.40 -14.15 18.12
CA PRO A 183 2.07 -13.58 18.39
C PRO A 183 1.22 -13.30 17.15
N LEU A 184 1.84 -12.86 16.05
CA LEU A 184 1.14 -12.49 14.82
C LEU A 184 1.07 -13.63 13.79
N ARG A 185 1.42 -14.87 14.17
CA ARG A 185 1.47 -16.02 13.25
C ARG A 185 0.14 -16.25 12.55
N ARG A 186 -0.98 -16.09 13.26
CA ARG A 186 -2.33 -16.26 12.66
C ARG A 186 -2.56 -15.26 11.53
N VAL A 187 -2.19 -14.00 11.73
CA VAL A 187 -2.30 -12.94 10.71
C VAL A 187 -1.40 -13.24 9.52
N LEU A 188 -0.16 -13.68 9.76
CA LEU A 188 0.78 -14.07 8.70
C LEU A 188 0.26 -15.25 7.88
N VAL A 189 -0.21 -16.32 8.52
CA VAL A 189 -0.74 -17.51 7.83
C VAL A 189 -1.98 -17.15 7.03
N SER A 190 -2.93 -16.41 7.62
CA SER A 190 -4.14 -15.96 6.92
C SER A 190 -3.81 -15.08 5.71
N ARG A 191 -2.82 -14.19 5.83
CA ARG A 191 -2.32 -13.38 4.71
C ARG A 191 -1.81 -14.27 3.56
N VAL A 192 -0.91 -15.21 3.87
CA VAL A 192 -0.32 -16.11 2.87
C VAL A 192 -1.40 -16.97 2.22
N ALA A 193 -2.31 -17.52 3.02
CA ALA A 193 -3.41 -18.35 2.53
C ALA A 193 -4.36 -17.58 1.60
N LEU A 194 -4.73 -16.34 1.96
CA LEU A 194 -5.57 -15.49 1.11
C LEU A 194 -4.87 -15.04 -0.17
N ALA A 195 -3.57 -14.74 -0.12
CA ALA A 195 -2.78 -14.44 -1.33
C ALA A 195 -2.72 -15.65 -2.27
N ALA A 196 -2.46 -16.85 -1.72
CA ALA A 196 -2.45 -18.10 -2.48
C ALA A 196 -3.83 -18.40 -3.07
N ALA A 197 -4.90 -18.25 -2.27
CA ALA A 197 -6.28 -18.43 -2.74
C ALA A 197 -6.62 -17.45 -3.88
N ALA A 198 -6.19 -16.19 -3.80
CA ALA A 198 -6.38 -15.21 -4.87
C ALA A 198 -5.67 -15.63 -6.16
N VAL A 199 -4.41 -16.08 -6.08
CA VAL A 199 -3.64 -16.57 -7.23
C VAL A 199 -4.28 -17.82 -7.85
N LEU A 200 -4.74 -18.76 -7.02
CA LEU A 200 -5.37 -20.00 -7.48
C LEU A 200 -6.76 -19.76 -8.08
N ALA A 201 -7.52 -18.80 -7.55
CA ALA A 201 -8.85 -18.46 -8.05
C ALA A 201 -8.79 -17.64 -9.36
N ALA A 202 -7.77 -16.80 -9.53
CA ALA A 202 -7.69 -15.84 -10.64
C ALA A 202 -7.90 -16.45 -12.04
N PRO A 203 -7.22 -17.56 -12.43
CA PRO A 203 -7.39 -18.15 -13.76
C PRO A 203 -8.82 -18.62 -14.07
N PHE A 204 -9.61 -18.95 -13.06
CA PHE A 204 -10.96 -19.50 -13.21
C PHE A 204 -12.04 -18.45 -12.98
N GLN A 205 -11.84 -17.58 -11.99
CA GLN A 205 -12.80 -16.57 -11.52
C GLN A 205 -12.03 -15.31 -11.08
N PRO A 206 -11.62 -14.44 -12.01
CA PRO A 206 -10.75 -13.29 -11.68
C PRO A 206 -11.43 -12.27 -10.76
N TRP A 207 -12.76 -12.15 -10.82
CA TRP A 207 -13.53 -11.33 -9.90
C TRP A 207 -13.55 -11.85 -8.46
N LEU A 208 -13.41 -13.17 -8.26
CA LEU A 208 -13.28 -13.76 -6.92
C LEU A 208 -11.89 -13.51 -6.32
N ALA A 209 -10.86 -13.35 -7.16
CA ALA A 209 -9.51 -13.02 -6.69
C ALA A 209 -9.42 -11.61 -6.08
N LEU A 210 -10.32 -10.68 -6.45
CA LEU A 210 -10.33 -9.30 -5.93
C LEU A 210 -10.58 -9.23 -4.41
N PRO A 211 -11.70 -9.74 -3.85
CA PRO A 211 -11.92 -9.69 -2.40
C PRO A 211 -10.87 -10.50 -1.62
N LEU A 212 -10.36 -11.60 -2.18
CA LEU A 212 -9.29 -12.40 -1.57
C LEU A 212 -7.98 -11.61 -1.49
N LEU A 213 -7.59 -10.94 -2.58
CA LEU A 213 -6.42 -10.07 -2.63
C LEU A 213 -6.59 -8.90 -1.67
N LEU A 214 -7.76 -8.25 -1.66
CA LEU A 214 -8.05 -7.14 -0.74
C LEU A 214 -7.92 -7.54 0.73
N ALA A 215 -8.51 -8.67 1.12
CA ALA A 215 -8.37 -9.19 2.47
C ALA A 215 -6.90 -9.51 2.81
N SER A 216 -6.15 -10.12 1.88
CA SER A 216 -4.72 -10.39 2.05
C SER A 216 -3.92 -9.10 2.28
N GLU A 217 -4.19 -8.06 1.48
CA GLU A 217 -3.51 -6.77 1.56
C GLU A 217 -3.86 -6.00 2.85
N ILE A 218 -5.09 -6.12 3.37
CA ILE A 218 -5.45 -5.58 4.69
C ILE A 218 -4.63 -6.25 5.80
N LEU A 219 -4.48 -7.57 5.77
CA LEU A 219 -3.64 -8.28 6.75
C LEU A 219 -2.15 -7.90 6.61
N GLU A 220 -1.70 -7.54 5.40
CA GLU A 220 -0.36 -6.96 5.20
C GLU A 220 -0.19 -5.66 5.95
N ARG A 221 -1.16 -4.74 5.82
CA ARG A 221 -1.16 -3.45 6.51
C ARG A 221 -1.16 -3.68 8.02
N GLN A 222 -1.93 -4.65 8.52
CA GLN A 222 -1.88 -5.02 9.92
C GLN A 222 -0.49 -5.48 10.37
N LEU A 223 0.16 -6.37 9.62
CA LEU A 223 1.52 -6.82 9.92
C LEU A 223 2.54 -5.67 9.82
N PHE A 224 2.39 -4.77 8.86
CA PHE A 224 3.26 -3.60 8.68
C PHE A 224 3.28 -2.69 9.91
N PHE A 225 2.14 -2.52 10.58
CA PHE A 225 2.03 -1.72 11.80
C PHE A 225 2.38 -2.52 13.06
N GLN A 226 1.94 -3.77 13.19
CA GLN A 226 2.09 -4.54 14.43
C GLN A 226 3.46 -5.21 14.56
N ALA A 227 4.18 -5.46 13.46
CA ALA A 227 5.51 -6.08 13.51
C ALA A 227 6.64 -5.07 13.72
N VAL A 228 6.37 -3.75 13.72
CA VAL A 228 7.41 -2.73 13.93
C VAL A 228 7.74 -2.58 15.40
N GLN A 229 9.03 -2.55 15.72
CA GLN A 229 9.47 -2.14 17.05
C GLN A 229 9.34 -0.61 17.18
N ALA A 230 8.80 -0.14 18.31
CA ALA A 230 8.97 1.24 18.73
C ALA A 230 10.32 1.39 19.44
N PRO A 231 11.18 2.34 19.01
CA PRO A 231 12.34 2.72 19.83
C PRO A 231 11.82 3.13 21.22
N LYS A 232 12.45 2.62 22.29
CA LYS A 232 12.15 3.11 23.64
C LYS A 232 12.52 4.59 23.70
N MET A 233 11.67 5.39 24.35
CA MET A 233 12.01 6.78 24.67
C MET A 233 13.33 6.79 25.46
N PRO A 234 14.30 7.67 25.12
CA PRO A 234 15.45 7.88 25.99
C PRO A 234 14.95 8.45 27.32
N GLY A 235 15.11 7.68 28.41
CA GLY A 235 14.56 8.00 29.74
C GLY A 235 13.76 6.89 30.42
N GLY A 236 13.96 5.62 30.05
CA GLY A 236 13.11 4.50 30.49
C GLY A 236 13.06 4.26 32.01
N PHE A 237 11.95 4.63 32.64
CA PHE A 237 11.41 3.94 33.81
C PHE A 237 10.69 2.67 33.35
N GLY A 238 11.38 1.53 33.46
CA GLY A 238 10.86 0.18 33.25
C GLY A 238 11.80 -0.81 33.96
N PRO A 239 11.33 -1.98 34.42
CA PRO A 239 12.02 -2.76 35.45
C PRO A 239 13.44 -3.12 35.01
N ALA A 240 14.38 -2.85 35.92
CA ALA A 240 15.81 -3.01 35.75
C ALA A 240 16.18 -4.48 35.49
N GLY A 241 16.26 -4.86 34.21
CA GLY A 241 16.71 -6.16 33.75
C GLY A 241 18.05 -6.05 33.02
N GLY A 242 19.11 -5.96 33.81
CA GLY A 242 20.53 -6.20 33.53
C GLY A 242 21.05 -6.17 32.09
N VAL A 243 21.79 -5.10 31.76
CA VAL A 243 23.18 -5.19 31.29
C VAL A 243 23.91 -3.98 31.89
N ALA A 244 24.61 -4.18 33.00
CA ALA A 244 25.57 -3.21 33.50
C ALA A 244 26.78 -3.25 32.56
N CYS A 245 27.03 -2.14 31.85
CA CYS A 245 28.32 -1.92 31.21
C CYS A 245 29.36 -1.69 32.33
N PRO A 246 30.51 -2.38 32.35
CA PRO A 246 31.47 -2.19 33.41
C PRO A 246 32.09 -0.80 33.30
N ALA A 247 31.98 -0.03 34.38
CA ALA A 247 32.69 1.22 34.56
C ALA A 247 34.20 0.94 34.61
N GLY A 248 34.91 1.28 33.53
CA GLY A 248 36.37 1.35 33.50
C GLY A 248 36.85 2.66 34.10
N HIS A 249 37.70 2.56 35.11
CA HIS A 249 38.30 3.63 35.89
C HIS A 249 39.23 4.58 35.11
N ARG A 250 39.11 5.88 35.48
CA ARG A 250 40.16 6.87 35.80
C ARG A 250 41.41 6.99 34.92
N ALA A 251 41.61 8.18 34.35
CA ALA A 251 42.64 9.14 34.79
C ALA A 251 42.14 10.56 34.52
#